data_AF-A0A2Z5EKJ3-F1
#
_entry.id   AF-A0A2Z5EKJ3-F1
#
_cell.length_a   1.000
_cell.length_b   1.000
_cell.length_c   1.000
_cell.angle_alpha   90.00
_cell.angle_beta   90.00
_cell.angle_gamma   90.00
#
_symmetry.space_group_name_H-M   'P 1'
#
loop_
_entity.id
_entity.type
_entity.pdbx_description
1 polymer ?
#
loop_
_entity_poly.entity_id
_entity_poly.type
_entity_poly.pdbx_seq_one_letter_code
_entity_poly.pdbx_strand_id
1 'polypeptide(L)'
;MEPVLSNSTVKMAVSVRLTSEELRLLDQVAKVRGYSRSDALRDAVRVAGPMIISGTGVNVSRALMSLEILVAECIDRVTDRDPGDVQRLVDAASRNVSEYHA
;
A
#
# COMPACT_ATOMS: atom_id res chain seq x y z
N MET A 1 18.64 16.03 36.53
CA MET A 1 19.07 15.35 35.30
C MET A 1 18.33 14.02 35.27
N GLU A 2 17.13 14.02 34.69
CA GLU A 2 16.27 12.82 34.64
C GLU A 2 16.75 11.90 33.52
N PRO A 3 16.78 10.56 33.74
CA PRO A 3 17.21 9.65 32.70
C PRO A 3 16.13 9.56 31.61
N VAL A 4 16.53 9.87 30.38
CA VAL A 4 15.74 9.61 29.17
C VAL A 4 15.48 8.11 29.10
N LEU A 5 14.24 7.70 29.32
CA LEU A 5 13.78 6.34 29.09
C LEU A 5 14.01 6.00 27.62
N SER A 6 15.03 5.18 27.36
CA SER A 6 15.25 4.56 26.07
C SER A 6 13.99 3.77 25.73
N ASN A 7 13.23 4.25 24.74
CA ASN A 7 12.04 3.60 24.24
C ASN A 7 12.47 2.38 23.40
N SER A 8 13.11 1.40 24.04
CA SER A 8 13.40 0.11 23.45
C SER A 8 12.06 -0.53 23.12
N THR A 9 11.73 -0.63 21.83
CA THR A 9 10.49 -1.26 21.38
C THR A 9 10.57 -2.74 21.74
N VAL A 10 10.04 -3.10 22.90
CA VAL A 10 10.05 -4.49 23.39
C VAL A 10 9.25 -5.32 22.39
N LYS A 11 9.93 -6.21 21.66
CA LYS A 11 9.27 -7.16 20.76
C LYS A 11 8.71 -8.29 21.61
N MET A 12 7.39 -8.43 21.60
CA MET A 12 6.70 -9.56 22.23
C MET A 12 6.42 -10.65 21.20
N ALA A 13 6.61 -11.90 21.61
CA ALA A 13 6.20 -13.05 20.80
C ALA A 13 4.68 -13.22 20.86
N VAL A 14 4.06 -13.45 19.70
CA VAL A 14 2.62 -13.75 19.57
C VAL A 14 2.48 -15.09 18.87
N SER A 15 1.70 -16.00 19.45
CA SER A 15 1.33 -17.27 18.81
C SER A 15 -0.10 -17.17 18.32
N VAL A 16 -0.32 -17.47 17.04
CA VAL A 16 -1.64 -17.46 16.40
C VAL A 16 -1.94 -18.82 15.78
N ARG A 17 -3.21 -19.21 15.75
CA ARG A 17 -3.66 -20.39 15.02
C ARG A 17 -4.19 -19.92 13.67
N LEU A 18 -3.70 -20.56 12.60
CA LEU A 18 -4.08 -20.30 11.22
C LEU A 18 -4.57 -21.60 10.60
N THR A 19 -5.52 -21.50 9.69
CA THR A 19 -5.85 -22.57 8.75
C THR A 19 -4.67 -22.85 7.81
N SER A 20 -4.67 -24.01 7.17
CA SER A 20 -3.65 -24.37 6.18
C SER A 20 -3.58 -23.36 5.02
N GLU A 21 -4.72 -22.79 4.63
CA GLU A 21 -4.79 -21.79 3.57
C GLU A 21 -4.18 -20.46 3.98
N GLU A 22 -4.51 -19.96 5.17
CA GLU A 22 -3.93 -18.71 5.71
C GLU A 22 -2.41 -18.84 5.89
N LEU A 23 -1.93 -19.99 6.38
CA LEU A 23 -0.48 -20.24 6.50
C LEU A 23 0.20 -20.25 5.13
N ARG A 24 -0.42 -20.88 4.12
CA ARG A 24 0.09 -20.89 2.75
C ARG A 24 0.15 -19.48 2.15
N LEU A 25 -0.85 -18.64 2.42
CA LEU A 25 -0.85 -17.25 1.99
C LEU A 25 0.30 -16.47 2.65
N LEU A 26 0.48 -16.64 3.96
CA LEU A 26 1.57 -16.00 4.69
C LEU A 26 2.95 -16.42 4.14
N ASP A 27 3.11 -17.69 3.77
CA ASP A 27 4.31 -18.21 3.11
C ASP A 27 4.58 -17.57 1.75
N GLN A 28 3.53 -17.38 0.95
CA GLN A 28 3.65 -16.72 -0.35
C GLN A 28 4.07 -15.26 -0.19
N VAL A 29 3.46 -14.54 0.75
CA VAL A 29 3.83 -13.16 1.06
C VAL A 29 5.30 -13.09 1.50
N ALA A 30 5.70 -13.96 2.43
CA ALA A 30 7.09 -14.08 2.90
C ALA A 30 8.07 -14.29 1.73
N LYS A 31 7.74 -15.22 0.82
CA LYS A 31 8.54 -15.53 -0.36
C LYS A 31 8.66 -14.36 -1.33
N VAL A 32 7.55 -13.69 -1.66
CA VAL A 32 7.52 -12.57 -2.63
C VAL A 32 8.38 -11.40 -2.19
N ARG A 33 8.39 -11.12 -0.88
CA ARG A 33 9.11 -9.98 -0.30
C ARG A 33 10.50 -10.35 0.23
N GLY A 34 10.89 -11.64 0.21
CA GLY A 34 12.22 -12.10 0.63
C GLY A 34 12.49 -12.01 2.14
N TYR A 35 11.45 -12.11 2.97
CA TYR A 35 11.51 -11.93 4.44
C TYR A 35 10.80 -13.04 5.22
N SER A 36 10.91 -13.03 6.56
CA SER A 36 10.36 -14.12 7.39
C SER A 36 8.83 -14.09 7.48
N ARG A 37 8.21 -15.22 7.85
CA ARG A 37 6.77 -15.30 8.17
C ARG A 37 6.34 -14.27 9.21
N SER A 38 7.19 -14.01 10.21
CA SER A 38 6.92 -13.02 11.25
C SER A 38 6.95 -11.59 10.72
N ASP A 39 7.79 -11.31 9.72
CA ASP A 39 7.79 -10.00 9.05
C ASP A 39 6.55 -9.86 8.16
N ALA A 40 6.19 -10.92 7.42
CA ALA A 40 4.96 -10.96 6.64
C ALA A 40 3.70 -10.73 7.49
N LEU A 41 3.64 -11.33 8.69
CA LEU A 41 2.54 -11.12 9.63
C LEU A 41 2.53 -9.69 10.16
N ARG A 42 3.70 -9.11 10.47
CA ARG A 42 3.82 -7.72 10.90
C ARG A 42 3.37 -6.75 9.82
N ASP A 43 3.68 -7.02 8.57
CA ASP A 43 3.23 -6.20 7.44
C ASP A 43 1.72 -6.30 7.24
N ALA A 44 1.15 -7.50 7.35
CA ALA A 44 -0.30 -7.68 7.34
C ALA A 44 -0.98 -6.85 8.44
N VAL A 45 -0.44 -6.87 9.67
CA VAL A 45 -0.95 -6.07 10.79
C VAL A 45 -0.79 -4.57 10.55
N ARG A 46 0.33 -4.12 9.98
CA ARG A 46 0.59 -2.69 9.70
C ARG A 46 -0.33 -2.13 8.61
N VAL A 47 -0.66 -2.95 7.61
CA VAL A 47 -1.55 -2.55 6.52
C VAL A 47 -3.01 -2.66 6.95
N ALA A 48 -3.43 -3.83 7.42
CA ALA A 48 -4.83 -4.10 7.73
C ALA A 48 -5.27 -3.47 9.06
N GLY A 49 -4.38 -3.34 10.05
CA GLY A 49 -4.72 -2.83 11.38
C GLY A 49 -5.38 -1.45 11.35
N PRO A 50 -4.75 -0.42 10.75
CA PRO A 50 -5.35 0.90 10.63
C PRO A 50 -6.70 0.89 9.90
N MET A 51 -6.82 0.10 8.83
CA MET A 51 -8.05 -0.03 8.04
C MET A 51 -9.19 -0.66 8.83
N ILE A 52 -8.88 -1.71 9.61
CA ILE A 52 -9.85 -2.37 10.50
C ILE A 52 -10.29 -1.40 11.60
N ILE A 53 -9.35 -0.68 12.22
CA ILE A 53 -9.64 0.30 13.28
C ILE A 53 -10.53 1.43 12.75
N SER A 54 -10.27 1.93 11.54
CA SER A 54 -11.09 2.98 10.93
C SER A 54 -12.42 2.48 10.35
N GLY A 55 -12.74 1.19 10.51
CA GLY A 55 -13.94 0.58 9.92
C GLY A 55 -13.97 0.67 8.39
N THR A 56 -12.82 0.88 7.75
CA THR A 56 -12.72 1.14 6.32
C THR A 56 -12.23 -0.11 5.60
N GLY A 57 -13.11 -0.78 4.87
CA GLY A 57 -12.73 -1.82 3.92
C GLY A 57 -12.38 -1.18 2.57
N VAL A 58 -11.17 -1.44 2.05
CA VAL A 58 -10.82 -1.02 0.68
C VAL A 58 -11.10 -2.18 -0.27
N ASN A 59 -12.09 -2.01 -1.13
CA ASN A 59 -12.23 -2.86 -2.31
C ASN A 59 -11.25 -2.34 -3.37
N VAL A 60 -10.08 -2.98 -3.46
CA VAL A 60 -8.99 -2.56 -4.35
C VAL A 60 -9.44 -2.52 -5.80
N SER A 61 -10.20 -3.53 -6.26
CA SER A 61 -10.73 -3.56 -7.63
C SER A 61 -11.63 -2.36 -7.91
N ARG A 62 -12.50 -1.99 -6.96
CA ARG A 62 -13.36 -0.82 -7.09
C ARG A 62 -12.56 0.48 -7.08
N ALA A 63 -11.55 0.58 -6.23
CA ALA A 63 -10.67 1.75 -6.16
C ALA A 63 -9.89 1.94 -7.48
N LEU A 64 -9.32 0.86 -8.03
CA LEU A 64 -8.61 0.89 -9.31
C LEU A 64 -9.54 1.30 -10.46
N MET A 65 -10.73 0.70 -10.54
CA MET A 65 -11.72 1.07 -11.56
C MET A 65 -12.12 2.55 -11.45
N SER A 66 -12.35 3.06 -10.24
CA SER A 66 -12.67 4.48 -10.06
C SER A 66 -11.50 5.40 -10.45
N LEU A 67 -10.26 4.99 -10.19
CA LEU A 67 -9.06 5.72 -10.63
C LEU A 67 -8.94 5.72 -12.16
N GLU A 68 -9.16 4.58 -12.82
CA GLU A 68 -9.13 4.47 -14.29
C GLU A 68 -10.17 5.40 -14.94
N ILE A 69 -11.40 5.40 -14.43
CA ILE A 69 -12.47 6.30 -14.89
C ILE A 69 -12.06 7.77 -14.71
N LEU A 70 -11.53 8.11 -13.54
CA LEU A 70 -11.10 9.48 -13.25
C LEU A 70 -9.97 9.94 -14.17
N VAL A 71 -8.99 9.07 -14.45
CA VAL A 71 -7.88 9.35 -15.36
C VAL A 71 -8.40 9.56 -16.79
N ALA A 72 -9.30 8.69 -17.27
CA ALA A 72 -9.90 8.81 -18.59
C ALA A 72 -10.66 10.15 -18.73
N GLU A 73 -11.54 10.48 -17.79
CA GLU A 73 -12.24 11.77 -17.81
C GLU A 73 -11.31 12.98 -17.76
N CYS A 74 -10.21 12.89 -17.01
CA CYS A 74 -9.23 13.96 -16.93
C CYS A 74 -8.52 14.17 -18.27
N ILE A 75 -8.10 13.09 -18.93
CA ILE A 75 -7.47 13.13 -20.25
C ILE A 75 -8.43 13.71 -21.28
N ASP A 76 -9.69 13.27 -21.32
CA ASP A 76 -10.69 13.77 -22.26
C ASP A 76 -10.89 15.29 -22.09
N ARG A 77 -11.08 15.75 -20.85
CA ARG A 77 -11.26 17.18 -20.55
C ARG A 77 -10.06 18.04 -20.91
N VAL A 78 -8.84 17.52 -20.77
CA VAL A 78 -7.61 18.25 -21.15
C VAL A 78 -7.46 18.25 -22.66
N THR A 79 -7.74 17.13 -23.33
CA THR A 79 -7.71 17.02 -24.80
C THR A 79 -8.67 18.02 -25.45
N ASP A 80 -9.88 18.15 -24.91
CA ASP A 80 -10.87 19.11 -25.39
C ASP A 80 -10.48 20.58 -25.20
N ARG A 81 -9.58 20.87 -24.24
CA ARG A 81 -9.15 22.24 -23.90
C ARG A 81 -7.84 22.65 -24.58
N ASP A 82 -6.85 21.76 -24.57
CA ASP A 82 -5.56 21.91 -25.25
C ASP A 82 -4.94 20.51 -25.48
N PRO A 83 -5.05 19.95 -26.70
CA PRO A 83 -4.52 18.63 -27.03
C PRO A 83 -3.02 18.46 -26.78
N GLY A 84 -2.25 19.56 -26.73
CA GLY A 84 -0.80 19.53 -26.52
C GLY A 84 -0.36 19.33 -25.06
N ASP A 85 -1.29 19.35 -24.11
CA ASP A 85 -0.98 19.36 -22.67
C ASP A 85 -1.10 17.98 -22.01
N VAL A 86 -1.79 17.01 -22.65
CA VAL A 86 -1.94 15.64 -22.13
C VAL A 86 -0.59 14.94 -21.98
N GLN A 87 0.28 15.05 -22.98
CA GLN A 87 1.61 14.43 -22.91
C GLN A 87 2.45 15.02 -21.77
N ARG A 88 2.32 16.33 -21.50
CA ARG A 88 3.05 16.98 -20.39
C ARG A 88 2.57 16.47 -19.03
N LEU A 89 1.27 16.20 -18.87
CA LEU A 89 0.70 15.62 -17.65
C LEU A 89 1.19 14.19 -17.44
N VAL A 90 1.24 13.37 -18.50
CA VAL A 90 1.81 12.02 -18.45
C VAL A 90 3.29 12.07 -18.06
N ASP A 91 4.07 12.94 -18.69
CA ASP A 91 5.51 13.09 -18.40
C ASP A 91 5.77 13.60 -16.98
N ALA A 92 4.91 14.47 -16.44
CA ALA A 92 4.98 14.94 -15.06
C ALA A 92 4.63 13.82 -14.07
N ALA A 93 3.57 13.05 -14.34
CA ALA A 93 3.17 11.92 -13.51
C ALA A 93 4.25 10.83 -13.47
N SER A 94 4.83 10.46 -14.62
CA SER A 94 5.92 9.48 -14.70
C SER A 94 7.17 9.93 -13.93
N ARG A 95 7.54 11.22 -14.02
CA ARG A 95 8.64 11.78 -13.22
C ARG A 95 8.37 11.69 -11.72
N ASN A 96 7.18 12.09 -11.27
CA ASN A 96 6.83 12.04 -9.85
C ASN A 96 6.84 10.60 -9.29
N VAL A 97 6.35 9.62 -10.05
CA VAL A 97 6.42 8.21 -9.64
C VAL A 97 7.88 7.75 -9.54
N SER A 98 8.72 8.11 -10.51
CA SER A 98 10.15 7.77 -10.49
C SER A 98 10.92 8.43 -9.35
N GLU A 99 10.57 9.66 -8.95
CA GLU A 99 11.31 10.41 -7.94
C GLU A 99 10.88 10.06 -6.50
N TYR A 100 9.60 9.76 -6.27
CA TYR A 100 9.05 9.64 -4.91
C TYR A 100 8.58 8.23 -4.53
N HIS A 101 8.47 7.30 -5.49
CA HIS A 101 7.92 5.96 -5.27
C HIS A 101 8.81 4.81 -5.76
N ALA A 102 10.07 5.09 -6.11
CA ALA A 102 11.09 4.08 -6.48
C ALA A 102 11.75 3.41 -5.26
#